data_AF-R7UVD4-F1
#
_entry.id   AF-R7UVD4-F1
#
_cell.length_a   1.000
_cell.length_b   1.000
_cell.length_c   1.000
_cell.angle_alpha   90.00
_cell.angle_beta   90.00
_cell.angle_gamma   90.00
#
_symmetry.space_group_name_H-M   'P 1'
#
loop_
_entity.id
_entity.type
_entity.pdbx_description
1 polymer ?
#
loop_
_entity_poly.entity_id
_entity_poly.type
_entity_poly.pdbx_seq_one_letter_code
_entity_poly.pdbx_strand_id
1 'polypeptide(L)'
;MCQRPEVLKLSERQYSLQHVKAFGLHNHLILDPWNKNCVFYVDSQWKICLVSIDENSRASEACPVLAVPDSSYKKNVPDRLCMTLEFISAELAILADGAGTLYIIKTGVRTSGSAWEVLHSEVVLGEDKPFLLRSASLSRKETELEIILLHVDTKDDGFISILEWLSFHSDDGTKWAVTQSRRLEGKLSPDHVNVVSDTQSLYLSGEQSFKFVYDSINPVEEEDDKMADGQFLPTLGVKQMRTLSYSLL
;
A
#
# COMPACT_ATOMS: atom_id res chain seq x y z
N MET A 1 -10.42 23.21 -9.77
CA MET A 1 -11.48 22.69 -8.89
C MET A 1 -11.46 21.18 -8.94
N CYS A 2 -11.64 20.52 -7.79
CA CYS A 2 -11.72 19.07 -7.70
C CYS A 2 -13.01 18.54 -8.32
N GLN A 3 -12.96 17.34 -8.90
CA GLN A 3 -14.13 16.65 -9.44
C GLN A 3 -14.71 15.64 -8.46
N ARG A 4 -15.69 14.87 -8.92
CA ARG A 4 -16.22 13.72 -8.19
C ARG A 4 -15.11 12.71 -7.87
N PRO A 5 -15.24 11.95 -6.78
CA PRO A 5 -14.33 10.85 -6.47
C PRO A 5 -14.19 9.91 -7.66
N GLU A 6 -12.97 9.41 -7.86
CA GLU A 6 -12.71 8.38 -8.86
C GLU A 6 -13.48 7.11 -8.52
N VAL A 7 -14.09 6.50 -9.53
CA VAL A 7 -14.74 5.20 -9.42
C VAL A 7 -14.07 4.28 -10.42
N LEU A 8 -13.38 3.26 -9.91
CA LEU A 8 -12.77 2.21 -10.71
C LEU A 8 -13.58 0.93 -10.59
N LYS A 9 -13.75 0.23 -11.70
CA LYS A 9 -14.32 -1.11 -11.75
C LYS A 9 -13.23 -2.08 -12.17
N LEU A 10 -13.12 -3.18 -11.43
CA LEU A 10 -12.27 -4.30 -11.80
C LEU A 10 -12.72 -4.85 -13.16
N SER A 11 -11.76 -5.30 -13.97
CA SER A 11 -12.05 -5.93 -15.26
C SER A 11 -12.58 -7.36 -15.06
N GLU A 12 -13.07 -7.97 -16.13
CA GLU A 12 -13.48 -9.39 -16.11
C GLU A 12 -12.32 -10.34 -15.76
N ARG A 13 -11.08 -9.93 -16.03
CA ARG A 13 -9.86 -10.69 -15.67
C ARG A 13 -9.55 -10.61 -14.17
N GLN A 14 -10.12 -9.62 -13.50
CA GLN A 14 -9.92 -9.34 -12.08
C GLN A 14 -11.15 -9.68 -11.24
N TYR A 15 -11.90 -10.72 -11.64
CA TYR A 15 -13.15 -11.09 -10.99
C TYR A 15 -13.11 -12.46 -10.30
N SER A 16 -11.92 -12.94 -9.94
CA SER A 16 -11.79 -14.13 -9.09
C SER A 16 -11.99 -13.78 -7.61
N LEU A 17 -12.28 -14.78 -6.76
CA LEU A 17 -12.35 -14.61 -5.31
C LEU A 17 -11.12 -13.87 -4.76
N GLN A 18 -9.96 -14.17 -5.34
CA GLN A 18 -8.68 -13.60 -4.93
C GLN A 18 -8.62 -12.10 -5.19
N HIS A 19 -9.06 -11.66 -6.37
CA HIS A 19 -9.12 -10.25 -6.73
C HIS A 19 -10.16 -9.50 -5.90
N VAL A 20 -11.33 -10.09 -5.67
CA VAL A 20 -12.37 -9.44 -4.85
C VAL A 20 -11.91 -9.28 -3.41
N LYS A 21 -11.23 -10.27 -2.83
CA LYS A 21 -10.64 -10.13 -1.48
C LYS A 21 -9.50 -9.09 -1.45
N ALA A 22 -8.65 -9.07 -2.46
CA ALA A 22 -7.51 -8.16 -2.51
C ALA A 22 -7.91 -6.70 -2.79
N PHE A 23 -8.87 -6.51 -3.70
CA PHE A 23 -9.14 -5.23 -4.38
C PHE A 23 -10.59 -4.74 -4.23
N GLY A 24 -11.48 -5.56 -3.66
CA GLY A 24 -12.91 -5.23 -3.55
C GLY A 24 -13.24 -4.28 -2.39
N LEU A 25 -12.34 -4.14 -1.42
CA LEU A 25 -12.54 -3.32 -0.22
C LEU A 25 -11.63 -2.10 -0.23
N HIS A 26 -12.05 -1.04 -0.93
CA HIS A 26 -11.34 0.23 -0.93
C HIS A 26 -12.23 1.38 -0.49
N ASN A 27 -11.79 2.07 0.57
CA ASN A 27 -12.34 3.36 0.94
C ASN A 27 -11.58 4.43 0.15
N HIS A 28 -12.32 5.26 -0.59
CA HIS A 28 -11.74 6.37 -1.35
C HIS A 28 -11.51 7.61 -0.49
N LEU A 29 -11.95 7.59 0.78
CA LEU A 29 -11.68 8.63 1.77
C LEU A 29 -10.48 8.22 2.63
N ILE A 30 -9.47 9.07 2.67
CA ILE A 30 -8.28 8.93 3.51
C ILE A 30 -8.35 9.98 4.61
N LEU A 31 -8.27 9.53 5.87
CA LEU A 31 -8.21 10.41 7.04
C LEU A 31 -6.76 10.73 7.36
N ASP A 32 -6.50 11.96 7.81
CA ASP A 32 -5.19 12.35 8.32
C ASP A 32 -5.06 11.98 9.82
N PRO A 33 -4.11 11.11 10.21
CA PRO A 33 -3.88 10.77 11.60
C PRO A 33 -3.52 11.97 12.50
N TRP A 34 -2.92 13.01 11.93
CA TRP A 34 -2.47 14.21 12.64
C TRP A 34 -3.52 15.32 12.66
N ASN A 35 -4.49 15.28 11.75
CA ASN A 35 -5.59 16.25 11.70
C ASN A 35 -6.92 15.60 11.33
N LYS A 36 -7.70 15.25 12.35
CA LYS A 36 -9.00 14.59 12.20
C LYS A 36 -10.07 15.42 11.50
N ASN A 37 -9.83 16.72 11.32
CA ASN A 37 -10.73 17.62 10.61
C ASN A 37 -10.42 17.70 9.11
N CYS A 38 -9.49 16.87 8.60
CA CYS A 38 -9.16 16.84 7.18
C CYS A 38 -9.41 15.44 6.60
N VAL A 39 -10.08 15.43 5.45
CA VAL A 39 -10.38 14.24 4.67
C VAL A 39 -9.81 14.43 3.27
N PHE A 40 -9.20 13.38 2.76
CA PHE A 40 -8.62 13.36 1.43
C PHE A 40 -9.34 12.36 0.55
N TYR A 41 -9.44 12.65 -0.75
CA TYR A 41 -9.92 11.70 -1.73
C TYR A 41 -9.23 11.92 -3.07
N VAL A 42 -9.26 10.92 -3.93
CA VAL A 42 -8.76 11.02 -5.31
C VAL A 42 -9.93 11.28 -6.24
N ASP A 43 -9.86 12.35 -7.03
CA ASP A 43 -10.90 12.68 -8.00
C ASP A 43 -10.72 11.96 -9.35
N SER A 44 -11.73 12.01 -10.22
CA SER A 44 -11.67 11.41 -11.56
C SER A 44 -10.56 11.99 -12.47
N GLN A 45 -9.95 13.10 -12.09
CA GLN A 45 -8.80 13.67 -12.79
C GLN A 45 -7.46 13.18 -12.25
N TRP A 46 -7.44 12.29 -11.25
CA TRP A 46 -6.24 11.85 -10.53
C TRP A 46 -5.58 13.02 -9.78
N LYS A 47 -6.41 13.85 -9.16
CA LYS A 47 -5.98 14.84 -8.19
C LYS A 47 -6.32 14.35 -6.80
N ILE A 48 -5.38 14.51 -5.88
CA ILE A 48 -5.65 14.37 -4.46
C ILE A 48 -6.30 15.67 -4.00
N CYS A 49 -7.47 15.53 -3.39
CA CYS A 49 -8.33 16.63 -2.99
C CYS A 49 -8.49 16.63 -1.47
N LEU A 50 -8.24 17.78 -0.86
CA LEU A 50 -8.45 18.05 0.56
C LEU A 50 -9.85 18.64 0.77
N VAL A 51 -10.55 18.11 1.77
CA VAL A 51 -11.76 18.69 2.35
C VAL A 51 -11.53 18.88 3.84
N SER A 52 -11.68 20.11 4.32
CA SER A 52 -11.60 20.42 5.75
C SER A 52 -13.01 20.49 6.35
N ILE A 53 -13.17 20.01 7.57
CA ILE A 53 -14.42 20.03 8.32
C ILE A 53 -14.27 21.03 9.46
N ASP A 54 -15.17 22.01 9.53
CA ASP A 54 -15.17 23.01 10.61
C ASP A 54 -15.82 22.46 11.90
N GLU A 55 -15.76 23.25 12.98
CA GLU A 55 -16.35 22.89 14.28
C GLU A 55 -17.87 22.68 14.23
N ASN A 56 -18.54 23.24 13.22
CA ASN A 56 -19.98 23.08 12.98
C ASN A 56 -20.29 21.89 12.07
N SER A 57 -19.31 20.99 11.83
CA SER A 57 -19.42 19.84 10.93
C SER A 57 -19.72 20.20 9.49
N ARG A 58 -19.32 21.39 9.03
CA ARG A 58 -19.47 21.83 7.64
C ARG A 58 -18.19 21.51 6.87
N ALA A 59 -18.36 20.88 5.72
CA ALA A 59 -17.28 20.60 4.79
C ALA A 59 -16.94 21.85 3.97
N SER A 60 -15.65 22.14 3.84
CA SER A 60 -15.14 23.15 2.90
C SER A 60 -15.34 22.72 1.44
N GLU A 61 -15.13 23.64 0.51
CA GLU A 61 -14.92 23.26 -0.88
C GLU A 61 -13.65 22.39 -1.00
N ALA A 62 -13.68 21.44 -1.94
CA ALA A 62 -12.57 20.53 -2.17
C ALA A 62 -11.41 21.25 -2.89
N CYS A 63 -10.24 21.26 -2.23
CA CYS A 63 -9.02 21.91 -2.72
C CYS A 63 -8.02 20.88 -3.24
N PRO A 64 -7.57 20.96 -4.51
CA PRO A 64 -6.58 20.03 -5.03
C PRO A 64 -5.20 20.32 -4.42
N VAL A 65 -4.62 19.32 -3.77
CA VAL A 65 -3.29 19.42 -3.14
C VAL A 65 -2.20 18.74 -3.98
N LEU A 66 -2.55 17.77 -4.82
CA LEU A 66 -1.60 17.15 -5.76
C LEU A 66 -2.32 16.76 -7.05
N ALA A 67 -1.68 16.95 -8.20
CA ALA A 67 -2.05 16.29 -9.44
C ALA A 67 -1.03 15.18 -9.69
N VAL A 68 -1.49 13.92 -9.77
CA VAL A 68 -0.58 12.79 -9.95
C VAL A 68 0.08 12.86 -11.34
N PRO A 69 1.42 12.75 -11.43
CA PRO A 69 2.14 12.82 -12.70
C PRO A 69 1.66 11.77 -13.72
N ASP A 70 1.78 12.10 -15.01
CA ASP A 70 1.49 11.21 -16.15
C ASP A 70 0.10 10.56 -16.17
N SER A 71 -0.86 11.18 -15.49
CA SER A 71 -2.22 10.66 -15.34
C SER A 71 -2.98 10.45 -16.66
N SER A 72 -2.57 11.09 -17.77
CA SER A 72 -3.19 10.89 -19.09
C SER A 72 -2.90 9.51 -19.67
N TYR A 73 -1.66 9.02 -19.51
CA TYR A 73 -1.25 7.69 -19.98
C TYR A 73 -1.73 6.61 -19.00
N LYS A 74 -1.47 6.83 -17.70
CA LYS A 74 -1.67 5.83 -16.65
C LYS A 74 -3.12 5.41 -16.42
N LYS A 75 -4.08 6.29 -16.73
CA LYS A 75 -5.51 5.95 -16.67
C LYS A 75 -5.93 4.84 -17.63
N ASN A 76 -5.16 4.64 -18.69
CA ASN A 76 -5.46 3.66 -19.74
C ASN A 76 -4.68 2.35 -19.58
N VAL A 77 -3.88 2.22 -18.51
CA VAL A 77 -3.20 0.95 -18.19
C VAL A 77 -4.26 -0.14 -17.98
N PRO A 78 -4.19 -1.25 -18.73
CA PRO A 78 -5.11 -2.37 -18.57
C PRO A 78 -5.06 -2.92 -17.15
N ASP A 79 -6.21 -3.37 -16.64
CA ASP A 79 -6.31 -4.02 -15.33
C ASP A 79 -5.74 -3.17 -14.17
N ARG A 80 -5.69 -1.84 -14.33
CA ARG A 80 -5.26 -0.93 -13.26
C ARG A 80 -6.10 -1.14 -12.00
N LEU A 81 -5.50 -0.83 -10.87
CA LEU A 81 -6.11 -0.88 -9.55
C LEU A 81 -6.43 0.52 -9.03
N CYS A 82 -7.12 0.57 -7.90
CA CYS A 82 -7.41 1.82 -7.23
C CYS A 82 -6.13 2.46 -6.72
N MET A 83 -6.10 3.79 -6.73
CA MET A 83 -5.04 4.54 -6.06
C MET A 83 -5.17 4.38 -4.55
N THR A 84 -4.04 4.20 -3.87
CA THR A 84 -3.96 4.04 -2.41
C THR A 84 -2.94 5.00 -1.83
N LEU A 85 -3.34 5.72 -0.79
CA LEU A 85 -2.56 6.76 -0.13
C LEU A 85 -2.46 6.44 1.37
N GLU A 86 -1.26 6.55 1.94
CA GLU A 86 -1.02 6.42 3.37
C GLU A 86 -0.15 7.57 3.88
N PHE A 87 -0.55 8.19 4.99
CA PHE A 87 0.25 9.22 5.65
C PHE A 87 1.20 8.55 6.65
N ILE A 88 2.50 8.63 6.40
CA ILE A 88 3.54 7.97 7.22
C ILE A 88 4.16 8.91 8.25
N SER A 89 4.00 10.23 8.07
CA SER A 89 4.37 11.25 9.05
C SER A 89 3.47 12.48 8.94
N ALA A 90 3.70 13.49 9.77
CA ALA A 90 3.01 14.78 9.69
C ALA A 90 3.27 15.51 8.34
N GLU A 91 4.33 15.13 7.62
CA GLU A 91 4.78 15.82 6.40
C GLU A 91 5.03 14.90 5.20
N LEU A 92 4.95 13.58 5.36
CA LEU A 92 5.17 12.61 4.29
C LEU A 92 3.97 11.70 4.06
N ALA A 93 3.77 11.35 2.78
CA ALA A 93 2.78 10.38 2.35
C ALA A 93 3.37 9.44 1.28
N ILE A 94 2.85 8.21 1.25
CA ILE A 94 3.13 7.21 0.23
C ILE A 94 1.90 7.03 -0.63
N LEU A 95 2.09 7.06 -1.94
CA LEU A 95 1.02 6.86 -2.92
C LEU A 95 1.41 5.74 -3.88
N ALA A 96 0.57 4.72 -4.00
CA ALA A 96 0.59 3.82 -5.15
C ALA A 96 -0.53 4.24 -6.09
N ASP A 97 -0.21 4.47 -7.35
CA ASP A 97 -1.16 4.98 -8.35
C ASP A 97 -2.11 3.90 -8.91
N GLY A 98 -1.92 2.64 -8.53
CA GLY A 98 -2.67 1.51 -9.07
C GLY A 98 -2.35 1.21 -10.54
N ALA A 99 -1.38 1.89 -11.16
CA ALA A 99 -0.91 1.67 -12.52
C ALA A 99 0.57 1.21 -12.57
N GLY A 100 1.19 0.99 -11.41
CA GLY A 100 2.53 0.41 -11.28
C GLY A 100 3.62 1.37 -10.83
N THR A 101 3.27 2.60 -10.42
CA THR A 101 4.25 3.55 -9.87
C THR A 101 3.98 3.86 -8.41
N LEU A 102 5.06 3.85 -7.64
CA LEU A 102 5.10 4.25 -6.24
C LEU A 102 5.66 5.66 -6.14
N TYR A 103 5.07 6.48 -5.28
CA TYR A 103 5.48 7.86 -5.03
C TYR A 103 5.71 8.10 -3.54
N ILE A 104 6.78 8.82 -3.23
CA ILE A 104 7.04 9.41 -1.91
C ILE A 104 6.79 10.91 -2.02
N ILE A 105 5.87 11.42 -1.22
CA ILE A 105 5.31 12.76 -1.37
C ILE A 105 5.56 13.56 -0.10
N LYS A 106 6.08 14.78 -0.25
CA LYS A 106 6.11 15.79 0.80
C LYS A 106 4.81 16.57 0.79
N THR A 107 4.04 16.40 1.85
CA THR A 107 2.75 17.07 2.02
C THR A 107 2.88 18.42 2.72
N GLY A 108 3.96 18.61 3.49
CA GLY A 108 4.04 19.69 4.48
C GLY A 108 2.88 19.62 5.49
N VAL A 109 2.57 20.74 6.13
CA VAL A 109 1.43 20.82 7.07
C VAL A 109 0.11 20.76 6.31
N ARG A 110 -0.64 19.68 6.52
CA ARG A 110 -1.87 19.34 5.79
C ARG A 110 -3.13 20.14 6.22
N THR A 111 -2.96 21.41 6.58
CA THR A 111 -4.05 22.33 6.98
C THR A 111 -4.30 23.45 5.97
N SER A 112 -3.30 23.82 5.17
CA SER A 112 -3.33 25.04 4.36
C SER A 112 -3.73 24.84 2.90
N GLY A 113 -4.04 23.61 2.47
CA GLY A 113 -4.29 23.31 1.06
C GLY A 113 -3.09 23.57 0.15
N SER A 114 -1.88 23.62 0.71
CA SER A 114 -0.64 23.82 -0.04
C SER A 114 -0.44 22.68 -1.05
N ALA A 115 0.15 23.02 -2.20
CA ALA A 115 0.53 22.02 -3.19
C ALA A 115 1.60 21.09 -2.60
N TRP A 116 1.37 19.79 -2.72
CA TRP A 116 2.31 18.76 -2.32
C TRP A 116 3.38 18.56 -3.38
N GLU A 117 4.55 18.10 -2.97
CA GLU A 117 5.72 17.88 -3.81
C GLU A 117 6.05 16.40 -3.88
N VAL A 118 6.31 15.89 -5.09
CA VAL A 118 6.80 14.52 -5.29
C VAL A 118 8.31 14.51 -5.07
N LEU A 119 8.77 13.81 -4.04
CA LEU A 119 10.20 13.65 -3.74
C LEU A 119 10.83 12.50 -4.52
N HIS A 120 10.09 11.39 -4.65
CA HIS A 120 10.53 10.18 -5.34
C HIS A 120 9.38 9.57 -6.13
N SER A 121 9.68 8.99 -7.29
CA SER A 121 8.73 8.22 -8.10
C SER A 121 9.43 7.09 -8.83
N GLU A 122 8.92 5.87 -8.71
CA GLU A 122 9.59 4.69 -9.27
C GLU A 122 8.60 3.60 -9.69
N VAL A 123 8.91 2.93 -10.80
CA VAL A 123 8.23 1.72 -11.28
C VAL A 123 8.89 0.52 -10.61
N VAL A 124 8.41 0.15 -9.42
CA VAL A 124 9.14 -0.76 -8.52
C VAL A 124 8.98 -2.26 -8.84
N LEU A 125 7.92 -2.66 -9.57
CA LEU A 125 7.66 -4.07 -9.90
C LEU A 125 7.85 -4.39 -11.40
N GLY A 126 8.35 -3.43 -12.18
CA GLY A 126 8.39 -3.49 -13.64
C GLY A 126 7.15 -2.89 -14.29
N GLU A 127 7.24 -2.67 -15.60
CA GLU A 127 6.14 -2.13 -16.40
C GLU A 127 4.94 -3.10 -16.38
N ASP A 128 3.73 -2.54 -16.50
CA ASP A 128 2.46 -3.29 -16.57
C ASP A 128 2.11 -4.14 -15.34
N LYS A 129 2.66 -3.83 -14.16
CA LYS A 129 2.27 -4.45 -12.89
C LYS A 129 1.57 -3.49 -11.93
N PRO A 130 0.24 -3.35 -12.03
CA PRO A 130 -0.58 -2.68 -11.01
C PRO A 130 -0.40 -3.30 -9.62
N PHE A 131 -0.32 -2.45 -8.60
CA PHE A 131 -0.30 -2.86 -7.20
C PHE A 131 -1.01 -1.85 -6.32
N LEU A 132 -1.37 -2.29 -5.12
CA LEU A 132 -1.89 -1.46 -4.04
C LEU A 132 -0.85 -1.26 -2.95
N LEU A 133 -0.85 -0.09 -2.33
CA LEU A 133 -0.21 0.12 -1.04
C LEU A 133 -1.08 -0.52 0.06
N ARG A 134 -0.48 -1.38 0.88
CA ARG A 134 -1.17 -2.02 2.03
C ARG A 134 -0.69 -1.51 3.38
N SER A 135 0.57 -1.14 3.49
CA SER A 135 1.11 -0.53 4.69
C SER A 135 2.41 0.19 4.35
N ALA A 136 2.67 1.30 5.02
CA ALA A 136 3.97 1.94 5.03
C ALA A 136 4.33 2.40 6.45
N SER A 137 5.61 2.37 6.77
CA SER A 137 6.12 2.85 8.05
C SER A 137 7.39 3.64 7.82
N LEU A 138 7.54 4.73 8.55
CA LEU A 138 8.76 5.53 8.62
C LEU A 138 9.43 5.27 9.97
N SER A 139 10.75 5.07 9.98
CA SER A 139 11.49 4.92 11.23
C SER A 139 11.49 6.22 12.02
N ARG A 140 11.73 6.14 13.34
CA ARG A 140 11.77 7.34 14.21
C ARG A 140 12.82 8.35 13.80
N LYS A 141 13.88 7.90 13.13
CA LYS A 141 14.96 8.76 12.61
C LYS A 141 14.60 9.40 11.27
N GLU A 142 13.49 8.99 10.67
CA GLU A 142 13.00 9.44 9.36
C GLU A 142 13.97 9.16 8.19
N THR A 143 14.87 8.19 8.36
CA THR A 143 15.85 7.77 7.35
C THR A 143 15.50 6.45 6.68
N GLU A 144 14.69 5.62 7.32
CA GLU A 144 14.35 4.28 6.85
C GLU A 144 12.84 4.15 6.68
N LEU A 145 12.42 3.63 5.53
CA LEU A 145 11.02 3.52 5.15
C LEU A 145 10.75 2.10 4.68
N GLU A 146 9.76 1.46 5.28
CA GLU A 146 9.33 0.11 4.92
C GLU A 146 7.95 0.20 4.28
N ILE A 147 7.77 -0.44 3.13
CA ILE A 147 6.54 -0.38 2.33
C ILE A 147 6.11 -1.80 1.96
N ILE A 148 4.82 -2.08 2.11
CA ILE A 148 4.17 -3.30 1.66
C ILE A 148 3.22 -2.99 0.50
N LEU A 149 3.49 -3.59 -0.64
CA LEU A 149 2.63 -3.56 -1.82
C LEU A 149 1.94 -4.90 -2.00
N LEU A 150 0.71 -4.89 -2.48
CA LEU A 150 -0.07 -6.08 -2.81
C LEU A 150 -0.45 -6.08 -4.28
N HIS A 151 -0.18 -7.21 -4.93
CA HIS A 151 -0.77 -7.53 -6.22
C HIS A 151 -1.18 -9.00 -6.27
N VAL A 152 -1.93 -9.37 -7.29
CA VAL A 152 -2.36 -10.74 -7.54
C VAL A 152 -1.65 -11.22 -8.79
N ASP A 153 -1.04 -12.39 -8.71
CA ASP A 153 -0.37 -13.03 -9.85
C ASP A 153 -1.03 -14.38 -10.16
N THR A 154 -0.75 -14.91 -11.35
CA THR A 154 -1.21 -16.23 -11.77
C THR A 154 -0.08 -17.24 -11.58
N LYS A 155 -0.34 -18.31 -10.83
CA LYS A 155 0.61 -19.40 -10.61
C LYS A 155 -0.10 -20.72 -10.75
N ASP A 156 0.48 -21.62 -11.54
CA ASP A 156 -0.11 -22.90 -11.94
C ASP A 156 -1.52 -22.70 -12.55
N ASP A 157 -2.56 -23.17 -11.85
CA ASP A 157 -3.97 -23.14 -12.27
C ASP A 157 -4.80 -22.09 -11.50
N GLY A 158 -4.15 -21.16 -10.78
CA GLY A 158 -4.86 -20.25 -9.88
C GLY A 158 -4.22 -18.89 -9.70
N PHE A 159 -4.87 -18.10 -8.84
CA PHE A 159 -4.40 -16.78 -8.44
C PHE A 159 -3.76 -16.85 -7.06
N ILE A 160 -2.65 -16.14 -6.89
CA ILE A 160 -1.97 -15.99 -5.60
C ILE A 160 -1.84 -14.51 -5.25
N SER A 161 -1.82 -14.21 -3.95
CA SER A 161 -1.42 -12.89 -3.46
C SER A 161 0.08 -12.82 -3.34
N ILE A 162 0.63 -11.72 -3.85
CA ILE A 162 2.03 -11.36 -3.68
C ILE A 162 2.10 -10.12 -2.80
N LEU A 163 2.84 -10.21 -1.70
CA LEU A 163 3.26 -9.06 -0.91
C LEU A 163 4.71 -8.74 -1.28
N GLU A 164 4.92 -7.54 -1.81
CA GLU A 164 6.25 -7.00 -2.06
C GLU A 164 6.61 -6.08 -0.91
N TRP A 165 7.68 -6.42 -0.22
CA TRP A 165 8.19 -5.67 0.92
C TRP A 165 9.48 -4.96 0.52
N LEU A 166 9.36 -3.64 0.36
CA LEU A 166 10.44 -2.76 -0.05
C LEU A 166 10.96 -1.96 1.14
N SER A 167 12.29 -1.95 1.29
CA SER A 167 13.00 -1.06 2.21
C SER A 167 13.64 0.07 1.43
N PHE A 168 13.40 1.29 1.87
CA PHE A 168 14.01 2.50 1.34
C PHE A 168 14.88 3.16 2.40
N HIS A 169 15.96 3.79 1.95
CA HIS A 169 16.82 4.62 2.78
C HIS A 169 16.95 6.03 2.21
N SER A 170 17.07 7.01 3.09
CA SER A 170 17.41 8.39 2.78
C SER A 170 18.36 8.98 3.82
N ASP A 171 19.42 9.63 3.36
CA ASP A 171 20.36 10.35 4.24
C ASP A 171 19.83 11.73 4.65
N ASP A 172 19.01 12.35 3.80
CA ASP A 172 18.56 13.74 3.93
C ASP A 172 17.03 13.91 3.95
N GLY A 173 16.28 12.81 3.88
CA GLY A 173 14.81 12.77 3.82
C GLY A 173 14.21 13.19 2.48
N THR A 174 15.04 13.60 1.51
CA THR A 174 14.60 14.10 0.19
C THR A 174 14.89 13.13 -0.94
N LYS A 175 15.99 12.39 -0.85
CA LYS A 175 16.38 11.37 -1.85
C LYS A 175 16.22 9.99 -1.26
N TRP A 176 15.33 9.22 -1.85
CA TRP A 176 15.03 7.87 -1.41
C TRP A 176 15.55 6.85 -2.42
N ALA A 177 16.11 5.76 -1.93
CA ALA A 177 16.56 4.66 -2.77
C ALA A 177 16.14 3.33 -2.13
N VAL A 178 15.72 2.38 -2.97
CA VAL A 178 15.46 1.01 -2.53
C VAL A 178 16.78 0.36 -2.11
N THR A 179 16.84 -0.11 -0.87
CA THR A 179 18.01 -0.84 -0.33
C THR A 179 17.77 -2.34 -0.26
N GLN A 180 16.52 -2.77 -0.12
CA GLN A 180 16.15 -4.18 -0.05
C GLN A 180 14.77 -4.41 -0.66
N SER A 181 14.61 -5.53 -1.35
CA SER A 181 13.33 -6.02 -1.84
C SER A 181 13.12 -7.46 -1.40
N ARG A 182 11.93 -7.73 -0.87
CA ARG A 182 11.51 -9.03 -0.35
C ARG A 182 10.14 -9.37 -0.91
N ARG A 183 9.89 -10.65 -1.16
CA ARG A 183 8.60 -11.14 -1.66
C ARG A 183 8.05 -12.24 -0.77
N LEU A 184 6.77 -12.10 -0.45
CA LEU A 184 5.99 -13.15 0.18
C LEU A 184 4.82 -13.57 -0.71
N GLU A 185 4.57 -14.87 -0.77
CA GLU A 185 3.43 -15.45 -1.49
C GLU A 185 2.41 -16.04 -0.53
N GLY A 186 1.13 -15.86 -0.83
CA GLY A 186 0.02 -16.46 -0.10
C GLY A 186 -1.11 -16.86 -1.02
N LYS A 187 -1.83 -17.95 -0.67
CA LYS A 187 -2.96 -18.44 -1.47
C LYS A 187 -4.18 -17.52 -1.44
N LEU A 188 -4.31 -16.72 -0.37
CA LEU A 188 -5.39 -15.75 -0.19
C LEU A 188 -4.84 -14.39 0.21
N SER A 189 -5.59 -13.33 -0.07
CA SER A 189 -5.20 -11.96 0.31
C SER A 189 -5.25 -11.81 1.82
N PRO A 190 -4.31 -11.10 2.45
CA PRO A 190 -4.37 -10.86 3.88
C PRO A 190 -5.50 -9.88 4.21
N ASP A 191 -6.19 -10.15 5.31
CA ASP A 191 -7.21 -9.26 5.85
C ASP A 191 -6.56 -7.98 6.36
N HIS A 192 -5.43 -8.11 7.05
CA HIS A 192 -4.66 -6.99 7.59
C HIS A 192 -3.15 -7.21 7.42
N VAL A 193 -2.45 -6.13 7.10
CA VAL A 193 -1.00 -6.09 6.96
C VAL A 193 -0.50 -4.81 7.61
N ASN A 194 0.53 -4.89 8.43
CA ASN A 194 1.21 -3.72 8.96
C ASN A 194 2.71 -3.97 9.08
N VAL A 195 3.51 -3.03 8.61
CA VAL A 195 4.97 -3.07 8.72
C VAL A 195 5.46 -2.02 9.72
N VAL A 196 6.54 -2.34 10.42
CA VAL A 196 7.19 -1.44 11.40
C VAL A 196 8.67 -1.33 11.06
N SER A 197 9.12 -0.13 10.71
CA SER A 197 10.48 0.13 10.23
C SER A 197 11.54 -0.07 11.30
N ASP A 198 11.32 0.50 12.50
CA ASP A 198 12.28 0.45 13.60
C ASP A 198 12.71 -0.98 13.98
N THR A 199 11.83 -1.96 13.77
CA THR A 199 12.08 -3.37 14.11
C THR A 199 12.11 -4.28 12.88
N GLN A 200 11.99 -3.72 11.68
CA GLN A 200 11.81 -4.45 10.43
C GLN A 200 10.84 -5.64 10.58
N SER A 201 9.70 -5.38 11.21
CA SER A 201 8.73 -6.43 11.56
C SER A 201 7.49 -6.30 10.71
N LEU A 202 6.93 -7.42 10.29
CA LEU A 202 5.71 -7.50 9.51
C LEU A 202 4.64 -8.27 10.31
N TYR A 203 3.50 -7.64 10.49
CA TYR A 203 2.32 -8.19 11.13
C TYR A 203 1.30 -8.55 10.05
N LEU A 204 0.95 -9.83 9.99
CA LEU A 204 -0.01 -10.36 9.02
C LEU A 204 -1.15 -11.05 9.75
N SER A 205 -2.37 -10.76 9.31
CA SER A 205 -3.55 -11.52 9.68
C SER A 205 -4.38 -11.83 8.43
N GLY A 206 -4.87 -13.06 8.37
CA GLY A 206 -5.60 -13.58 7.24
C GLY A 206 -5.90 -15.07 7.42
N GLU A 207 -6.76 -15.60 6.54
CA GLU A 207 -7.13 -17.02 6.53
C GLU A 207 -5.96 -17.94 6.19
N GLN A 208 -4.97 -17.47 5.42
CA GLN A 208 -3.86 -18.26 4.92
C GLN A 208 -2.51 -17.68 5.34
N SER A 209 -1.50 -18.54 5.41
CA SER A 209 -0.11 -18.15 5.64
C SER A 209 0.56 -17.58 4.39
N PHE A 210 1.49 -16.69 4.64
CA PHE A 210 2.42 -16.16 3.66
C PHE A 210 3.81 -16.77 3.90
N LYS A 211 4.51 -17.10 2.82
CA LYS A 211 5.90 -17.60 2.87
C LYS A 211 6.80 -16.64 2.11
N PHE A 212 8.00 -16.38 2.62
CA PHE A 212 9.03 -15.72 1.83
C PHE A 212 9.43 -16.60 0.66
N VAL A 213 9.62 -16.00 -0.50
CA VAL A 213 10.13 -16.68 -1.70
C VAL A 213 11.29 -15.94 -2.35
N TYR A 214 11.54 -14.69 -1.92
CA TYR A 214 12.64 -13.88 -2.40
C TYR A 214 13.03 -12.85 -1.34
N ASP A 215 14.33 -12.60 -1.24
CA ASP A 215 14.93 -11.49 -0.51
C ASP A 215 16.25 -11.15 -1.21
N SER A 216 16.41 -9.89 -1.61
CA SER A 216 17.54 -9.41 -2.39
C SER A 216 18.87 -9.42 -1.61
N ILE A 217 18.82 -9.48 -0.28
CA ILE A 217 20.00 -9.45 0.60
C ILE A 217 20.23 -10.82 1.25
N ASN A 218 19.17 -11.46 1.76
CA ASN A 218 19.29 -12.73 2.49
C ASN A 218 18.58 -13.86 1.72
N PRO A 219 19.29 -14.71 0.97
CA PRO A 219 18.65 -15.78 0.21
C PRO A 219 17.67 -16.61 1.05
N VAL A 220 16.48 -16.85 0.50
CA VAL A 220 15.45 -17.65 1.17
C VAL A 220 15.86 -19.12 1.08
N GLU A 221 15.98 -19.79 2.23
CA GLU A 221 16.22 -21.23 2.30
C GLU A 221 14.97 -21.98 1.86
N GLU A 222 15.11 -22.94 0.95
CA GLU A 222 14.01 -23.84 0.58
C GLU A 222 13.79 -24.85 1.71
N GLU A 223 12.67 -24.72 2.42
CA GLU A 223 12.23 -25.78 3.34
C GLU A 223 11.66 -26.94 2.52
N ASP A 224 12.28 -28.13 2.62
CA ASP A 224 11.69 -29.37 2.13
C ASP A 224 10.28 -29.52 2.76
N ASP A 225 9.25 -29.56 1.92
CA ASP A 225 7.79 -29.59 2.24
C ASP A 225 7.34 -30.88 3.00
N LYS A 226 8.21 -31.45 3.83
CA LYS A 226 7.95 -32.57 4.73
C LYS A 226 8.09 -32.14 6.18
N MET A 227 7.17 -31.33 6.70
CA MET A 227 6.53 -31.57 8.01
C MET A 227 5.23 -30.77 8.10
N ALA A 228 4.16 -31.48 8.46
CA ALA A 228 2.82 -30.97 8.64
C ALA A 228 2.70 -30.08 9.88
N ASP A 229 1.68 -29.22 9.83
CA ASP A 229 0.94 -28.61 10.93
C ASP A 229 1.72 -28.15 12.18
N GLY A 230 1.78 -26.82 12.31
CA GLY A 230 1.88 -26.18 13.61
C GLY A 230 3.29 -26.05 14.15
N GLN A 231 4.11 -25.20 13.52
CA GLN A 231 5.25 -24.58 14.19
C GLN A 231 5.46 -23.15 13.68
N PHE A 232 5.70 -22.26 14.64
CA PHE A 232 6.05 -20.86 14.42
C PHE A 232 7.32 -20.76 13.59
N LEU A 233 7.30 -19.93 12.53
CA LEU A 233 8.50 -19.55 11.79
C LEU A 233 9.39 -18.68 12.70
N PRO A 234 10.65 -19.08 12.99
CA PRO A 234 11.58 -18.24 13.70
C PRO A 234 12.76 -17.88 12.80
N THR A 235 12.59 -17.01 11.82
CA THR A 235 13.68 -16.25 11.19
C THR A 235 13.08 -15.01 10.51
N LEU A 236 13.62 -13.82 10.85
CA LEU A 236 13.12 -12.48 10.51
C LEU A 236 11.68 -12.16 10.96
N GLY A 237 11.49 -11.77 12.23
CA GLY A 237 10.49 -10.79 12.70
C GLY A 237 9.00 -10.87 12.31
N VAL A 238 8.54 -11.85 11.52
CA VAL A 238 7.16 -11.93 11.04
C VAL A 238 6.32 -12.59 12.11
N LYS A 239 5.36 -11.83 12.66
CA LYS A 239 4.35 -12.38 13.56
C LYS A 239 3.05 -12.52 12.80
N GLN A 240 2.73 -13.76 12.43
CA GLN A 240 1.43 -14.07 11.87
C GLN A 240 0.43 -14.39 12.99
N MET A 241 -0.64 -13.60 13.10
CA MET A 241 -1.77 -13.92 13.98
C MET A 241 -2.86 -14.62 13.15
N ARG A 242 -3.11 -15.90 13.45
CA ARG A 242 -4.28 -16.61 12.92
C ARG A 242 -5.52 -16.14 13.69
N THR A 243 -6.57 -15.75 12.96
CA THR A 243 -7.89 -15.48 13.54
C THR A 243 -8.45 -16.78 14.08
N LEU A 244 -8.52 -16.92 15.41
CA LEU A 244 -9.25 -17.99 16.06
C LEU A 244 -10.75 -17.70 15.90
N SER A 245 -11.41 -18.43 14.99
CA SER A 245 -12.86 -18.43 14.89
C SER A 245 -13.44 -19.12 16.14
N TYR A 246 -13.85 -18.32 17.12
CA TYR A 246 -14.73 -18.83 18.18
C TYR A 246 -16.07 -19.17 17.53
N SER A 247 -16.37 -20.47 17.47
CA SER A 247 -17.70 -20.96 17.18
C SER A 247 -18.59 -20.56 18.37
N LEU A 248 -19.49 -19.59 18.17
CA LEU A 248 -20.58 -19.38 19.10
C LEU A 248 -21.55 -20.56 18.92
N LEU A 249 -21.56 -21.46 19.91
CA LEU A 249 -22.68 -22.35 20.19
C LEU A 249 -23.85 -21.54 20.74
#